data_AF-A0A2I0J6H2-F1
#
_entry.id   AF-A0A2I0J6H2-F1
#
_cell.length_a   1.000
_cell.length_b   1.000
_cell.length_c   1.000
_cell.angle_alpha   90.00
_cell.angle_beta   90.00
_cell.angle_gamma   90.00
#
_symmetry.space_group_name_H-M   'P 1'
#
loop_
_entity.id
_entity.type
_entity.pdbx_description
1 polymer ?
#
loop_
_entity_poly.entity_id
_entity_poly.type
_entity_poly.pdbx_seq_one_letter_code
_entity_poly.pdbx_strand_id
1 'polypeptide(L)'
;MAGAPSCPASSWFDCRRRPVRTWRRAAFRRCRVEAGVAKGDSCVALEEGAFADGEDYIKAGGSELYFVQMQQNKTMEKQSRISDKLLPIPVGSDVLDLVVIGCGPAGLALAAESAKLGLKVGLIGPDLPFTNNYGVWEDEFKDLGLAKCIEHVWQDTIVYLDDSEPIMIGRAYGRVSRHLLHEELLQRLATVASGAASGRLLQYEVGGPRVSVQTAYGVEVEEWSYIPVGGSLPNTEQKNLAFGAAASMVHPATGYSVVRSLSEAPKYASAIANIMRQDQTKPMLINGKISKNISMQAWNTLWPPERKRQRAFFLFGLALILQFDIEGIRTFFHTFFRLPRWMWWGFLGSTLSSADLVLFAFYMFVIAPKDLRMCLIRHLLSDPTGSTMIRTYLTI
;
A
#
# COMPACT_ATOMS: atom_id res chain seq x y z
N MET A 1 -43.88 15.71 17.19
CA MET A 1 -43.76 14.38 17.81
C MET A 1 -43.77 13.32 16.73
N ALA A 2 -42.62 12.71 16.46
CA ALA A 2 -42.45 11.43 15.78
C ALA A 2 -41.01 10.98 16.12
N GLY A 3 -40.85 9.81 16.73
CA GLY A 3 -39.57 9.40 17.33
C GLY A 3 -38.63 8.72 16.33
N ALA A 4 -37.32 8.95 16.48
CA ALA A 4 -36.29 8.16 15.80
C ALA A 4 -36.15 6.77 16.47
N PRO A 5 -35.89 5.69 15.71
CA PRO A 5 -35.63 4.38 16.29
C PRO A 5 -34.25 4.33 16.95
N SER A 6 -34.21 3.86 18.19
CA SER A 6 -32.98 3.70 18.98
C SER A 6 -32.24 2.40 18.62
N CYS A 7 -30.93 2.49 18.39
CA CYS A 7 -30.07 1.31 18.32
C CYS A 7 -29.87 0.72 19.73
N PRO A 8 -30.10 -0.59 19.97
CA PRO A 8 -29.80 -1.22 21.23
C PRO A 8 -28.29 -1.52 21.35
N ALA A 9 -27.69 -1.12 22.47
CA ALA A 9 -26.34 -1.54 22.83
C ALA A 9 -26.39 -2.86 23.63
N SER A 10 -25.80 -3.94 23.11
CA SER A 10 -25.57 -5.15 23.92
C SER A 10 -24.42 -6.04 23.44
N SER A 11 -23.46 -6.26 24.35
CA SER A 11 -22.67 -7.49 24.56
C SER A 11 -21.95 -8.16 23.37
N TRP A 12 -20.74 -7.67 23.06
CA TRP A 12 -19.71 -8.45 22.34
C TRP A 12 -18.88 -9.35 23.29
N PHE A 13 -19.53 -10.28 24.01
CA PHE A 13 -18.86 -11.26 24.89
C PHE A 13 -19.66 -12.57 25.06
N ASP A 14 -19.74 -13.41 24.02
CA ASP A 14 -19.72 -14.89 24.18
C ASP A 14 -19.35 -15.55 22.83
N CYS A 15 -18.14 -16.07 22.69
CA CYS A 15 -17.79 -16.99 21.60
C CYS A 15 -17.15 -18.25 22.18
N ARG A 16 -18.01 -19.24 22.45
CA ARG A 16 -17.63 -20.49 23.12
C ARG A 16 -16.67 -21.31 22.25
N ARG A 17 -15.62 -21.82 22.91
CA ARG A 17 -14.66 -22.78 22.35
C ARG A 17 -15.40 -23.97 21.71
N ARG A 18 -15.09 -24.28 20.44
CA ARG A 18 -15.39 -25.59 19.82
C ARG A 18 -14.10 -26.43 19.73
N PRO A 19 -14.17 -27.78 19.80
CA PRO A 19 -12.99 -28.61 20.03
C PRO A 19 -12.10 -28.79 18.80
N VAL A 20 -10.80 -28.95 19.05
CA VAL A 20 -9.78 -29.26 18.03
C VAL A 20 -10.06 -30.61 17.38
N ARG A 21 -10.29 -30.64 16.06
CA ARG A 21 -10.22 -31.87 15.27
C ARG A 21 -8.78 -32.16 14.85
N THR A 22 -8.40 -33.42 14.94
CA THR A 22 -7.03 -33.90 14.72
C THR A 22 -6.65 -33.89 13.23
N TRP A 23 -5.58 -33.16 12.89
CA TRP A 23 -5.04 -33.12 11.54
C TRP A 23 -4.27 -34.40 11.21
N ARG A 24 -4.85 -35.28 10.38
CA ARG A 24 -4.09 -36.32 9.69
C ARG A 24 -3.26 -35.71 8.56
N ARG A 25 -2.06 -36.29 8.32
CA ARG A 25 -1.05 -35.80 7.36
C ARG A 25 -1.65 -35.53 5.98
N ALA A 26 -1.64 -34.27 5.54
CA ALA A 26 -1.90 -33.90 4.15
C ALA A 26 -0.58 -33.88 3.37
N ALA A 27 -0.49 -34.68 2.30
CA ALA A 27 0.68 -34.70 1.42
C ALA A 27 0.76 -33.40 0.58
N PHE A 28 1.98 -33.03 0.16
CA PHE A 28 2.23 -31.90 -0.74
C PHE A 28 1.36 -32.00 -2.00
N ARG A 29 0.40 -31.07 -2.16
CA ARG A 29 -0.31 -30.89 -3.43
C ARG A 29 0.37 -29.79 -4.24
N ARG A 30 0.80 -30.15 -5.44
CA ARG A 30 1.35 -29.28 -6.48
C ARG A 30 0.26 -28.30 -6.92
N CYS A 31 0.48 -26.99 -6.83
CA CYS A 31 -0.44 -26.02 -7.43
C CYS A 31 -0.37 -26.17 -8.96
N ARG A 32 -1.53 -26.40 -9.58
CA ARG A 32 -1.70 -26.42 -11.03
C ARG A 32 -2.43 -25.13 -11.42
N VAL A 33 -1.79 -24.29 -12.22
CA VAL A 33 -2.42 -23.09 -12.77
C VAL A 33 -3.07 -23.48 -14.08
N GLU A 34 -4.39 -23.33 -14.19
CA GLU A 34 -5.14 -23.51 -15.43
C GLU A 34 -5.55 -22.11 -15.93
N ALA A 35 -4.96 -21.67 -17.05
CA ALA A 35 -5.24 -20.38 -17.65
C ALA A 35 -6.47 -20.46 -18.55
N GLY A 36 -7.44 -19.58 -18.32
CA GLY A 36 -8.62 -19.41 -19.18
C GLY A 36 -8.57 -18.08 -19.91
N VAL A 37 -8.61 -18.09 -21.23
CA VAL A 37 -8.64 -16.86 -22.04
C VAL A 37 -10.03 -16.23 -21.94
N ALA A 38 -10.13 -15.12 -21.21
CA ALA A 38 -11.37 -14.36 -21.07
C ALA A 38 -11.38 -13.15 -22.02
N LYS A 39 -12.51 -12.96 -22.73
CA LYS A 39 -12.90 -11.69 -23.37
C LYS A 39 -14.05 -11.11 -22.56
N GLY A 40 -13.93 -9.88 -22.06
CA GLY A 40 -14.99 -9.16 -21.35
C GLY A 40 -14.43 -7.99 -20.54
N ASP A 41 -15.02 -6.80 -20.69
CA ASP A 41 -14.65 -5.58 -19.96
C ASP A 41 -15.66 -5.41 -18.80
N SER A 42 -15.40 -6.04 -17.65
CA SER A 42 -16.34 -6.05 -16.51
C SER A 42 -15.71 -5.59 -15.20
N CYS A 43 -16.44 -4.78 -14.45
CA CYS A 43 -15.97 -4.04 -13.27
C CYS A 43 -16.65 -4.58 -12.00
N VAL A 44 -15.94 -4.55 -10.86
CA VAL A 44 -16.27 -5.45 -9.73
C VAL A 44 -17.07 -4.77 -8.61
N ALA A 45 -18.32 -5.17 -8.43
CA ALA A 45 -19.10 -4.92 -7.22
C ALA A 45 -19.17 -6.17 -6.31
N LEU A 46 -19.29 -5.97 -4.99
CA LEU A 46 -19.06 -7.00 -3.97
C LEU A 46 -20.23 -7.05 -2.97
N GLU A 47 -20.71 -8.26 -2.66
CA GLU A 47 -21.70 -8.56 -1.61
C GLU A 47 -21.11 -9.49 -0.52
N GLU A 48 -21.90 -9.78 0.52
CA GLU A 48 -21.47 -10.46 1.74
C GLU A 48 -20.74 -11.81 1.48
N GLY A 49 -19.56 -11.95 2.10
CA GLY A 49 -18.68 -13.11 1.94
C GLY A 49 -17.55 -12.94 0.92
N ALA A 50 -17.47 -11.80 0.22
CA ALA A 50 -16.39 -11.51 -0.73
C ALA A 50 -15.00 -11.24 -0.10
N PHE A 51 -14.92 -11.10 1.23
CA PHE A 51 -13.70 -10.73 1.96
C PHE A 51 -13.30 -11.81 2.97
N ALA A 52 -12.00 -12.02 3.12
CA ALA A 52 -11.46 -12.99 4.07
C ALA A 52 -11.72 -12.59 5.54
N ASP A 53 -11.66 -11.29 5.83
CA ASP A 53 -11.92 -10.68 7.14
C ASP A 53 -12.27 -9.19 7.00
N GLY A 54 -12.47 -8.52 8.15
CA GLY A 54 -12.80 -7.08 8.19
C GLY A 54 -11.68 -6.14 7.75
N GLU A 55 -10.40 -6.54 7.82
CA GLU A 55 -9.33 -5.74 7.24
C GLU A 55 -9.28 -5.86 5.72
N ASP A 56 -9.55 -7.05 5.19
CA ASP A 56 -9.66 -7.31 3.75
C ASP A 56 -10.82 -6.50 3.15
N TYR A 57 -11.97 -6.43 3.84
CA TYR A 57 -13.08 -5.53 3.51
C TYR A 57 -12.65 -4.05 3.42
N ILE A 58 -11.95 -3.55 4.45
CA ILE A 58 -11.45 -2.17 4.46
C ILE A 58 -10.44 -1.95 3.32
N LYS A 59 -9.49 -2.87 3.11
CA LYS A 59 -8.48 -2.79 2.04
C LYS A 59 -9.10 -2.72 0.64
N ALA A 60 -10.27 -3.31 0.45
CA ALA A 60 -11.01 -3.31 -0.82
C ALA A 60 -11.95 -2.10 -1.02
N GLY A 61 -12.19 -1.27 0.00
CA GLY A 61 -13.06 -0.10 -0.08
C GLY A 61 -13.90 0.16 1.18
N GLY A 62 -14.20 -0.86 1.98
CA GLY A 62 -15.13 -0.74 3.09
C GLY A 62 -16.49 -0.21 2.64
N SER A 63 -17.02 0.78 3.38
CA SER A 63 -18.24 1.53 3.00
C SER A 63 -18.09 2.30 1.69
N GLU A 64 -16.87 2.65 1.30
CA GLU A 64 -16.55 3.49 0.14
C GLU A 64 -16.33 2.69 -1.15
N LEU A 65 -16.76 1.43 -1.18
CA LEU A 65 -16.57 0.53 -2.31
C LEU A 65 -17.13 1.09 -3.64
N TYR A 66 -18.20 1.88 -3.57
CA TYR A 66 -18.74 2.63 -4.72
C TYR A 66 -17.67 3.54 -5.36
N PHE A 67 -16.92 4.29 -4.57
CA PHE A 67 -15.84 5.14 -5.08
C PHE A 67 -14.67 4.33 -5.62
N VAL A 68 -14.38 3.15 -5.05
CA VAL A 68 -13.36 2.22 -5.59
C VAL A 68 -13.77 1.73 -6.99
N GLN A 69 -15.05 1.38 -7.19
CA GLN A 69 -15.58 1.02 -8.51
C GLN A 69 -15.49 2.19 -9.49
N MET A 70 -15.90 3.41 -9.10
CA MET A 70 -15.73 4.60 -9.93
C MET A 70 -14.27 4.84 -10.34
N GLN A 71 -13.30 4.52 -9.47
CA GLN A 71 -11.88 4.61 -9.77
C GLN A 71 -11.42 3.53 -10.76
N GLN A 72 -11.92 2.29 -10.65
CA GLN A 72 -11.59 1.21 -11.58
C GLN A 72 -12.10 1.47 -13.01
N ASN A 73 -13.23 2.17 -13.15
CA ASN A 73 -13.94 2.32 -14.42
C ASN A 73 -13.47 3.53 -15.26
N LYS A 74 -12.38 4.22 -14.86
CA LYS A 74 -11.86 5.40 -15.58
C LYS A 74 -11.26 4.99 -16.92
N THR A 75 -11.74 5.57 -18.02
CA THR A 75 -11.23 5.28 -19.37
C THR A 75 -9.80 5.79 -19.56
N MET A 76 -8.93 4.95 -20.14
CA MET A 76 -7.49 5.24 -20.32
C MET A 76 -7.03 4.93 -21.75
N GLU A 77 -7.57 5.68 -22.72
CA GLU A 77 -7.40 5.46 -24.18
C GLU A 77 -5.95 5.34 -24.67
N LYS A 78 -4.97 5.85 -23.92
CA LYS A 78 -3.54 5.84 -24.28
C LYS A 78 -2.75 4.64 -23.74
N GLN A 79 -3.28 3.87 -22.78
CA GLN A 79 -2.55 2.75 -22.18
C GLN A 79 -2.70 1.50 -23.03
N SER A 80 -1.58 0.87 -23.40
CA SER A 80 -1.62 -0.45 -24.05
C SER A 80 -2.10 -1.53 -23.07
N ARG A 81 -2.59 -2.66 -23.57
CA ARG A 81 -2.92 -3.81 -22.71
C ARG A 81 -1.63 -4.57 -22.36
N ILE A 82 -1.59 -5.15 -21.16
CA ILE A 82 -0.48 -5.98 -20.70
C ILE A 82 -0.32 -7.20 -21.61
N SER A 83 -1.44 -7.77 -22.07
CA SER A 83 -1.48 -8.88 -23.04
C SER A 83 -1.00 -8.50 -24.45
N ASP A 84 -0.95 -7.22 -24.82
CA ASP A 84 -0.34 -6.75 -26.09
C ASP A 84 1.19 -6.75 -26.03
N LYS A 85 1.77 -6.75 -24.82
CA LYS A 85 3.22 -6.57 -24.58
C LYS A 85 3.91 -7.81 -24.03
N LEU A 86 3.22 -8.61 -23.22
CA LEU A 86 3.78 -9.75 -22.51
C LEU A 86 3.20 -11.07 -23.00
N LEU A 87 4.08 -12.05 -23.25
CA LEU A 87 3.68 -13.39 -23.68
C LEU A 87 2.75 -14.07 -22.65
N PRO A 88 1.75 -14.86 -23.08
CA PRO A 88 0.96 -15.67 -22.17
C PRO A 88 1.81 -16.62 -21.30
N ILE A 89 1.46 -16.79 -20.03
CA ILE A 89 2.06 -17.82 -19.16
C ILE A 89 1.86 -19.19 -19.83
N PRO A 90 2.94 -19.94 -20.16
CA PRO A 90 2.82 -21.17 -20.91
C PRO A 90 2.08 -22.25 -20.11
N VAL A 91 1.06 -22.84 -20.74
CA VAL A 91 0.28 -23.95 -20.16
C VAL A 91 1.04 -25.25 -20.35
N GLY A 92 1.94 -25.56 -19.42
CA GLY A 92 2.84 -26.71 -19.51
C GLY A 92 3.45 -27.12 -18.17
N SER A 93 4.51 -27.94 -18.22
CA SER A 93 5.25 -28.39 -17.03
C SER A 93 6.34 -27.41 -16.57
N ASP A 94 6.46 -26.25 -17.21
CA ASP A 94 7.41 -25.21 -16.81
C ASP A 94 7.05 -24.65 -15.44
N VAL A 95 7.95 -24.90 -14.48
CA VAL A 95 7.84 -24.33 -13.14
C VAL A 95 8.32 -22.89 -13.18
N LEU A 96 7.46 -21.97 -12.75
CA LEU A 96 7.81 -20.58 -12.47
C LEU A 96 8.51 -20.49 -11.12
N ASP A 97 9.52 -19.63 -11.02
CA ASP A 97 10.22 -19.36 -9.75
C ASP A 97 9.45 -18.37 -8.88
N LEU A 98 8.69 -17.46 -9.50
CA LEU A 98 7.87 -16.46 -8.81
C LEU A 98 6.56 -16.22 -9.57
N VAL A 99 5.45 -16.08 -8.82
CA VAL A 99 4.18 -15.55 -9.33
C VAL A 99 3.86 -14.27 -8.59
N VAL A 100 3.72 -13.16 -9.33
CA VAL A 100 3.27 -11.87 -8.80
C VAL A 100 1.79 -11.71 -9.11
N ILE A 101 0.98 -11.54 -8.08
CA ILE A 101 -0.47 -11.32 -8.21
C ILE A 101 -0.76 -9.84 -8.00
N GLY A 102 -1.36 -9.20 -9.00
CA GLY A 102 -1.66 -7.78 -9.05
C GLY A 102 -0.79 -7.02 -10.06
N CYS A 103 -1.42 -6.46 -11.08
CA CYS A 103 -0.74 -5.77 -12.19
C CYS A 103 -0.48 -4.27 -11.96
N GLY A 104 -0.73 -3.73 -10.77
CA GLY A 104 -0.47 -2.31 -10.45
C GLY A 104 1.03 -1.95 -10.39
N PRO A 105 1.40 -0.66 -10.21
CA PRO A 105 2.80 -0.21 -10.28
C PRO A 105 3.79 -1.00 -9.41
N ALA A 106 3.39 -1.33 -8.19
CA ALA A 106 4.21 -2.13 -7.26
C ALA A 106 4.42 -3.57 -7.75
N GLY A 107 3.40 -4.18 -8.37
CA GLY A 107 3.46 -5.53 -8.91
C GLY A 107 4.33 -5.62 -10.17
N LEU A 108 4.14 -4.70 -11.12
CA LEU A 108 5.00 -4.61 -12.31
C LEU A 108 6.46 -4.39 -11.93
N ALA A 109 6.73 -3.49 -10.97
CA ALA A 109 8.10 -3.24 -10.49
C ALA A 109 8.72 -4.49 -9.84
N LEU A 110 8.01 -5.16 -8.93
CA LEU A 110 8.53 -6.40 -8.32
C LEU A 110 8.77 -7.50 -9.35
N ALA A 111 7.87 -7.65 -10.33
CA ALA A 111 8.03 -8.62 -11.41
C ALA A 111 9.25 -8.29 -12.28
N ALA A 112 9.45 -7.03 -12.67
CA ALA A 112 10.58 -6.58 -13.48
C ALA A 112 11.92 -6.76 -12.75
N GLU A 113 12.03 -6.34 -11.49
CA GLU A 113 13.26 -6.50 -10.72
C GLU A 113 13.58 -7.98 -10.43
N SER A 114 12.56 -8.81 -10.24
CA SER A 114 12.73 -10.27 -10.08
C SER A 114 13.20 -10.94 -11.38
N ALA A 115 12.65 -10.50 -12.52
CA ALA A 115 13.01 -11.01 -13.84
C ALA A 115 14.45 -10.63 -14.26
N LYS A 116 14.89 -9.41 -13.93
CA LYS A 116 16.30 -8.96 -14.10
C LYS A 116 17.31 -9.84 -13.35
N LEU A 117 16.89 -10.48 -12.25
CA LEU A 117 17.72 -11.39 -11.45
C LEU A 117 17.72 -12.83 -11.99
N GLY A 118 17.09 -13.08 -13.14
CA GLY A 118 17.07 -14.38 -13.83
C GLY A 118 15.97 -15.33 -13.34
N LEU A 119 14.99 -14.86 -12.56
CA LEU A 119 13.85 -15.68 -12.14
C LEU A 119 12.83 -15.80 -13.28
N LYS A 120 12.24 -17.00 -13.46
CA LYS A 120 11.05 -17.21 -14.28
C LYS A 120 9.82 -16.64 -13.56
N VAL A 121 9.43 -15.41 -13.92
CA VAL A 121 8.30 -14.72 -13.30
C VAL A 121 7.03 -14.83 -14.13
N GLY A 122 5.92 -15.23 -13.49
CA GLY A 122 4.57 -15.05 -14.00
C GLY A 122 3.89 -13.84 -13.35
N LEU A 123 3.26 -12.99 -14.15
CA LEU A 123 2.41 -11.89 -13.70
C LEU A 123 0.94 -12.27 -13.90
N ILE A 124 0.14 -12.22 -12.82
CA ILE A 124 -1.28 -12.56 -12.84
C ILE A 124 -2.11 -11.40 -12.31
N GLY A 125 -3.13 -11.02 -13.06
CA GLY A 125 -4.09 -10.00 -12.65
C GLY A 125 -5.05 -9.67 -13.79
N PRO A 126 -6.03 -8.79 -13.53
CA PRO A 126 -6.88 -8.26 -14.59
C PRO A 126 -6.05 -7.32 -15.49
N ASP A 127 -6.31 -7.37 -16.80
CA ASP A 127 -5.63 -6.52 -17.79
C ASP A 127 -6.32 -5.14 -17.86
N LEU A 128 -6.19 -4.41 -16.76
CA LEU A 128 -6.81 -3.11 -16.53
C LEU A 128 -5.74 -2.00 -16.49
N PRO A 129 -6.04 -0.81 -17.04
CA PRO A 129 -5.12 0.30 -17.06
C PRO A 129 -4.90 0.89 -15.66
N PHE A 130 -3.81 1.63 -15.49
CA PHE A 130 -3.60 2.44 -14.29
C PHE A 130 -4.59 3.61 -14.27
N THR A 131 -5.55 3.57 -13.34
CA THR A 131 -6.55 4.61 -13.17
C THR A 131 -6.26 5.58 -12.02
N ASN A 132 -5.51 5.13 -11.01
CA ASN A 132 -5.12 5.96 -9.86
C ASN A 132 -4.13 7.05 -10.26
N ASN A 133 -4.38 8.29 -9.84
CA ASN A 133 -3.41 9.37 -9.94
C ASN A 133 -2.41 9.32 -8.79
N TYR A 134 -1.17 9.73 -9.05
CA TYR A 134 -0.10 9.79 -8.07
C TYR A 134 0.55 11.18 -8.09
N GLY A 135 0.62 11.81 -6.92
CA GLY A 135 1.54 12.91 -6.65
C GLY A 135 2.84 12.36 -6.05
N VAL A 136 3.98 12.92 -6.44
CA VAL A 136 5.33 12.47 -6.02
C VAL A 136 6.27 13.65 -5.84
N TRP A 137 7.21 13.55 -4.91
CA TRP A 137 8.31 14.52 -4.84
C TRP A 137 9.21 14.35 -6.08
N GLU A 138 9.52 15.47 -6.74
CA GLU A 138 10.17 15.44 -8.06
C GLU A 138 11.59 14.83 -7.99
N ASP A 139 12.31 15.12 -6.91
CA ASP A 139 13.64 14.57 -6.61
C ASP A 139 13.60 13.04 -6.42
N GLU A 140 12.60 12.52 -5.69
CA GLU A 140 12.45 11.08 -5.47
C GLU A 140 12.16 10.31 -6.79
N PHE A 141 11.42 10.92 -7.73
CA PHE A 141 11.20 10.32 -9.05
C PHE A 141 12.41 10.46 -9.99
N LYS A 142 13.20 11.52 -9.85
CA LYS A 142 14.50 11.66 -10.55
C LYS A 142 15.47 10.56 -10.12
N ASP A 143 15.61 10.31 -8.83
CA ASP A 143 16.50 9.28 -8.27
C ASP A 143 16.10 7.84 -8.72
N LEU A 144 14.81 7.60 -8.97
CA LEU A 144 14.31 6.33 -9.53
C LEU A 144 14.48 6.20 -11.06
N GLY A 145 15.03 7.22 -11.74
CA GLY A 145 15.10 7.28 -13.19
C GLY A 145 13.73 7.45 -13.88
N LEU A 146 12.73 7.95 -13.15
CA LEU A 146 11.33 8.07 -13.57
C LEU A 146 10.90 9.53 -13.83
N ALA A 147 11.84 10.48 -13.88
CA ALA A 147 11.55 11.89 -14.17
C ALA A 147 10.69 12.09 -15.43
N LYS A 148 10.94 11.30 -16.49
CA LYS A 148 10.15 11.33 -17.74
C LYS A 148 8.69 10.88 -17.58
N CYS A 149 8.32 10.26 -16.46
CA CYS A 149 6.96 9.84 -16.16
C CYS A 149 6.15 10.94 -15.44
N ILE A 150 6.76 12.08 -15.09
CA ILE A 150 6.05 13.23 -14.51
C ILE A 150 5.48 14.08 -15.66
N GLU A 151 4.17 14.32 -15.67
CA GLU A 151 3.51 15.16 -16.71
C GLU A 151 3.39 16.63 -16.32
N HIS A 152 3.46 16.95 -15.03
CA HIS A 152 3.43 18.31 -14.53
C HIS A 152 4.21 18.43 -13.23
N VAL A 153 4.98 19.52 -13.06
CA VAL A 153 5.76 19.82 -11.85
C VAL A 153 5.39 21.20 -11.33
N TRP A 154 4.90 21.25 -10.10
CA TRP A 154 4.80 22.48 -9.31
C TRP A 154 6.14 22.67 -8.57
N GLN A 155 6.83 23.79 -8.84
CA GLN A 155 8.15 24.07 -8.23
C GLN A 155 8.04 24.28 -6.72
N ASP A 156 7.01 25.01 -6.30
CA ASP A 156 6.70 25.24 -4.89
C ASP A 156 5.35 24.63 -4.54
N THR A 157 5.36 23.71 -3.58
CA THR A 157 4.14 23.30 -2.87
C THR A 157 3.83 24.32 -1.77
N ILE A 158 2.56 24.62 -1.54
CA ILE A 158 2.11 25.58 -0.52
C ILE A 158 1.02 24.95 0.34
N VAL A 159 0.97 25.32 1.62
CA VAL A 159 -0.05 24.88 2.57
C VAL A 159 -0.74 26.08 3.19
N TYR A 160 -2.06 26.17 3.02
CA TYR A 160 -2.92 27.08 3.77
C TYR A 160 -3.48 26.33 4.98
N LEU A 161 -3.28 26.88 6.17
CA LEU A 161 -3.94 26.43 7.41
C LEU A 161 -5.08 27.39 7.78
N ASP A 162 -4.87 28.67 7.48
CA ASP A 162 -5.82 29.79 7.54
C ASP A 162 -5.79 30.55 6.19
N ASP A 163 -6.78 31.41 5.96
CA ASP A 163 -7.10 31.95 4.62
C ASP A 163 -6.18 33.07 4.11
N SER A 164 -5.10 33.43 4.82
CA SER A 164 -4.34 34.68 4.57
C SER A 164 -2.83 34.58 4.36
N GLU A 165 -2.13 33.60 4.96
CA GLU A 165 -0.68 33.44 4.77
C GLU A 165 -0.29 31.97 4.45
N PRO A 166 0.23 31.67 3.25
CA PRO A 166 0.65 30.32 2.90
C PRO A 166 2.00 29.93 3.50
N ILE A 167 2.10 28.68 3.96
CA ILE A 167 3.37 28.05 4.32
C ILE A 167 4.03 27.49 3.05
N MET A 168 5.17 28.06 2.67
CA MET A 168 5.96 27.61 1.52
C MET A 168 6.76 26.35 1.87
N ILE A 169 6.46 25.22 1.21
CA ILE A 169 7.16 23.94 1.39
C ILE A 169 8.55 23.98 0.74
N GLY A 170 8.71 24.71 -0.37
CA GLY A 170 9.99 24.86 -1.08
C GLY A 170 10.54 23.58 -1.72
N ARG A 171 9.69 22.56 -1.91
CA ARG A 171 10.03 21.29 -2.56
C ARG A 171 9.08 21.05 -3.73
N ALA A 172 9.66 20.71 -4.88
CA ALA A 172 8.92 20.47 -6.10
C ALA A 172 8.11 19.17 -6.02
N TYR A 173 6.84 19.25 -6.42
CA TYR A 173 5.91 18.13 -6.41
C TYR A 173 5.39 17.91 -7.83
N GLY A 174 5.31 16.66 -8.25
CA GLY A 174 4.97 16.24 -9.60
C GLY A 174 3.71 15.41 -9.66
N ARG A 175 2.85 15.65 -10.66
CA ARG A 175 1.79 14.71 -11.04
C ARG A 175 2.36 13.67 -12.00
N VAL A 176 2.26 12.40 -11.63
CA VAL A 176 2.73 11.29 -12.45
C VAL A 176 1.73 11.00 -13.56
N SER A 177 2.23 10.89 -14.80
CA SER A 177 1.43 10.45 -15.92
C SER A 177 1.19 8.94 -15.83
N ARG A 178 -0.06 8.55 -15.61
CA ARG A 178 -0.49 7.15 -15.55
C ARG A 178 -0.03 6.36 -16.77
N HIS A 179 -0.14 6.95 -17.97
CA HIS A 179 0.31 6.36 -19.22
C HIS A 179 1.82 6.17 -19.29
N LEU A 180 2.62 7.21 -19.01
CA LEU A 180 4.08 7.12 -19.11
C LEU A 180 4.66 6.20 -18.03
N LEU A 181 4.09 6.16 -16.83
CA LEU A 181 4.46 5.20 -15.80
C LEU A 181 4.11 3.76 -16.20
N HIS A 182 2.93 3.54 -16.78
CA HIS A 182 2.50 2.23 -17.26
C HIS A 182 3.44 1.69 -18.35
N GLU A 183 3.66 2.46 -19.41
CA GLU A 183 4.57 2.05 -20.49
C GLU A 183 6.02 1.87 -20.01
N GLU A 184 6.52 2.72 -19.12
CA GLU A 184 7.87 2.57 -18.55
C GLU A 184 8.02 1.31 -17.71
N LEU A 185 7.01 0.95 -16.90
CA LEU A 185 7.04 -0.28 -16.11
C LEU A 185 6.87 -1.53 -17.00
N LEU A 186 6.06 -1.47 -18.06
CA LEU A 186 5.96 -2.56 -19.04
C LEU A 186 7.25 -2.73 -19.85
N GLN A 187 7.94 -1.66 -20.24
CA GLN A 187 9.23 -1.74 -20.94
C GLN A 187 10.32 -2.44 -20.11
N ARG A 188 10.20 -2.44 -18.77
CA ARG A 188 11.12 -3.14 -17.87
C ARG A 188 10.85 -4.64 -17.76
N LEU A 189 9.76 -5.17 -18.32
CA LEU A 189 9.33 -6.57 -18.25
C LEU A 189 9.76 -7.39 -19.49
N ALA A 190 11.05 -7.46 -19.77
CA ALA A 190 11.56 -8.13 -20.98
C ALA A 190 11.43 -9.67 -20.99
N THR A 191 11.27 -10.32 -19.83
CA THR A 191 11.29 -11.79 -19.69
C THR A 191 10.14 -12.34 -18.82
N VAL A 192 9.08 -11.56 -18.63
CA VAL A 192 7.92 -11.92 -17.80
C VAL A 192 6.77 -12.39 -18.68
N ALA A 193 6.16 -13.52 -18.31
CA ALA A 193 4.93 -13.98 -18.94
C ALA A 193 3.71 -13.49 -18.15
N SER A 194 2.65 -13.04 -18.82
CA SER A 194 1.41 -12.56 -18.22
C SER A 194 0.26 -13.56 -18.38
N GLY A 195 -0.70 -13.56 -17.45
CA GLY A 195 -1.87 -14.42 -17.56
C GLY A 195 -3.11 -13.79 -16.95
N ALA A 196 -4.16 -13.68 -17.75
CA ALA A 196 -5.49 -13.39 -17.25
C ALA A 196 -5.98 -14.58 -16.41
N ALA A 197 -6.22 -14.36 -15.12
CA ALA A 197 -6.96 -15.31 -14.30
C ALA A 197 -8.46 -15.17 -14.62
N SER A 198 -9.02 -16.14 -15.33
CA SER A 198 -10.46 -16.17 -15.60
C SER A 198 -11.26 -16.19 -14.29
N GLY A 199 -12.26 -15.30 -14.20
CA GLY A 199 -13.09 -15.03 -13.03
C GLY A 199 -14.02 -16.19 -12.61
N ARG A 200 -13.45 -17.33 -12.23
CA ARG A 200 -14.11 -18.27 -11.29
C ARG A 200 -14.14 -17.72 -9.85
N LEU A 201 -13.62 -16.51 -9.68
CA LEU A 201 -13.65 -15.66 -8.49
C LEU A 201 -14.12 -14.26 -8.91
N LEU A 202 -15.43 -14.13 -9.23
CA LEU A 202 -16.21 -12.94 -9.65
C LEU A 202 -16.42 -12.77 -11.18
N GLN A 203 -17.68 -12.47 -11.55
CA GLN A 203 -18.19 -12.40 -12.93
C GLN A 203 -19.50 -11.58 -12.96
N TYR A 204 -19.61 -10.48 -13.75
CA TYR A 204 -20.75 -10.08 -14.64
C TYR A 204 -20.74 -8.61 -15.14
N GLU A 205 -21.55 -8.33 -16.18
CA GLU A 205 -21.74 -7.07 -16.95
C GLU A 205 -23.26 -6.73 -17.04
N VAL A 206 -23.80 -5.52 -17.30
CA VAL A 206 -23.35 -4.10 -17.40
C VAL A 206 -24.61 -3.17 -17.43
N GLY A 207 -24.54 -1.90 -16.99
CA GLY A 207 -25.46 -0.84 -17.51
C GLY A 207 -25.77 0.39 -16.63
N GLY A 208 -25.53 1.62 -17.11
CA GLY A 208 -26.03 2.89 -16.50
C GLY A 208 -25.28 4.19 -16.94
N PRO A 209 -25.91 5.39 -17.03
CA PRO A 209 -25.38 6.56 -17.78
C PRO A 209 -24.73 7.74 -16.97
N ARG A 210 -24.37 8.81 -17.71
CA ARG A 210 -23.41 9.93 -17.42
C ARG A 210 -24.05 11.20 -16.80
N VAL A 211 -23.31 11.96 -15.96
CA VAL A 211 -23.40 13.43 -15.77
C VAL A 211 -22.03 14.03 -15.33
N SER A 212 -21.76 15.30 -15.62
CA SER A 212 -20.62 16.12 -15.12
C SER A 212 -21.07 17.55 -14.78
N VAL A 213 -20.33 18.30 -13.94
CA VAL A 213 -20.64 19.70 -13.55
C VAL A 213 -19.40 20.60 -13.75
N GLN A 214 -19.62 21.88 -14.05
CA GLN A 214 -18.58 22.92 -14.21
C GLN A 214 -19.02 24.23 -13.53
N THR A 215 -18.07 24.95 -12.92
CA THR A 215 -18.28 26.29 -12.32
C THR A 215 -17.34 27.34 -12.94
N ALA A 216 -17.50 28.62 -12.56
CA ALA A 216 -17.09 29.76 -13.38
C ALA A 216 -15.70 30.36 -13.08
N TYR A 217 -14.90 29.82 -12.14
CA TYR A 217 -13.74 30.55 -11.59
C TYR A 217 -12.36 29.86 -11.69
N GLY A 218 -12.26 28.64 -12.21
CA GLY A 218 -10.97 27.97 -12.41
C GLY A 218 -11.09 26.50 -12.79
N VAL A 219 -9.95 25.89 -13.15
CA VAL A 219 -9.87 24.44 -13.39
C VAL A 219 -9.53 23.73 -12.08
N GLU A 220 -10.55 23.51 -11.27
CA GLU A 220 -10.48 22.54 -10.17
C GLU A 220 -10.69 21.14 -10.75
N VAL A 221 -9.63 20.31 -10.70
CA VAL A 221 -9.76 18.88 -11.00
C VAL A 221 -10.00 18.15 -9.69
N GLU A 222 -11.26 18.09 -9.28
CA GLU A 222 -11.68 17.23 -8.17
C GLU A 222 -11.61 15.76 -8.61
N GLU A 223 -11.03 14.89 -7.76
CA GLU A 223 -10.94 13.47 -8.05
C GLU A 223 -11.14 12.62 -6.79
N TRP A 224 -12.09 11.69 -6.88
CA TRP A 224 -12.34 10.69 -5.85
C TRP A 224 -11.24 9.61 -5.87
N SER A 225 -10.59 9.43 -4.72
CA SER A 225 -9.56 8.41 -4.48
C SER A 225 -9.79 7.72 -3.15
N TYR A 226 -9.70 6.38 -3.12
CA TYR A 226 -9.75 5.59 -1.89
C TYR A 226 -8.39 4.92 -1.65
N ILE A 227 -7.75 5.25 -0.53
CA ILE A 227 -6.44 4.72 -0.16
C ILE A 227 -6.53 4.18 1.26
N PRO A 228 -6.54 2.84 1.47
CA PRO A 228 -6.56 2.27 2.80
C PRO A 228 -5.21 2.54 3.50
N VAL A 229 -5.23 3.44 4.48
CA VAL A 229 -4.07 3.76 5.34
C VAL A 229 -4.14 3.00 6.67
N GLY A 230 -2.98 2.72 7.27
CA GLY A 230 -2.88 2.24 8.65
C GLY A 230 -3.23 0.76 8.95
N GLY A 231 -3.78 -0.01 8.00
CA GLY A 231 -4.10 -1.44 8.17
C GLY A 231 -2.90 -2.31 8.62
N SER A 232 -3.16 -3.42 9.33
CA SER A 232 -2.14 -4.15 10.11
C SER A 232 -0.89 -4.58 9.35
N LEU A 233 0.19 -4.89 10.08
CA LEU A 233 1.35 -5.54 9.47
C LEU A 233 0.97 -6.96 9.01
N PRO A 234 1.39 -7.39 7.81
CA PRO A 234 1.13 -8.74 7.34
C PRO A 234 1.77 -9.77 8.28
N ASN A 235 1.07 -10.89 8.50
CA ASN A 235 1.58 -11.98 9.33
C ASN A 235 2.88 -12.54 8.72
N THR A 236 4.02 -12.28 9.38
CA THR A 236 5.34 -12.67 8.86
C THR A 236 5.63 -14.16 8.95
N GLU A 237 4.77 -14.95 9.60
CA GLU A 237 4.85 -16.40 9.65
C GLU A 237 4.13 -17.09 8.47
N GLN A 238 3.24 -16.36 7.78
CA GLN A 238 2.49 -16.91 6.65
C GLN A 238 3.42 -17.22 5.46
N LYS A 239 3.08 -18.25 4.67
CA LYS A 239 3.88 -18.68 3.52
C LYS A 239 3.79 -17.72 2.33
N ASN A 240 2.62 -17.09 2.15
CA ASN A 240 2.38 -16.15 1.07
C ASN A 240 3.11 -14.83 1.36
N LEU A 241 3.76 -14.27 0.35
CA LEU A 241 4.34 -12.93 0.42
C LEU A 241 3.34 -11.91 -0.12
N ALA A 242 3.49 -10.65 0.29
CA ALA A 242 2.81 -9.53 -0.33
C ALA A 242 3.79 -8.37 -0.55
N PHE A 243 3.41 -7.42 -1.39
CA PHE A 243 4.22 -6.25 -1.72
C PHE A 243 3.34 -5.02 -1.96
N GLY A 244 3.92 -3.82 -1.88
CA GLY A 244 3.19 -2.56 -1.99
C GLY A 244 2.09 -2.40 -0.94
N ALA A 245 0.90 -1.94 -1.37
CA ALA A 245 -0.24 -1.72 -0.48
C ALA A 245 -0.70 -3.00 0.25
N ALA A 246 -0.66 -4.17 -0.42
CA ALA A 246 -1.00 -5.45 0.18
C ALA A 246 -0.03 -5.89 1.31
N ALA A 247 1.18 -5.33 1.35
CA ALA A 247 2.13 -5.50 2.45
C ALA A 247 2.05 -4.38 3.50
N SER A 248 1.04 -3.51 3.45
CA SER A 248 0.85 -2.33 4.31
C SER A 248 1.99 -1.30 4.20
N MET A 249 2.57 -1.16 3.00
CA MET A 249 3.64 -0.18 2.72
C MET A 249 3.15 1.26 2.52
N VAL A 250 1.83 1.48 2.46
CA VAL A 250 1.24 2.82 2.39
C VAL A 250 1.66 3.63 3.63
N HIS A 251 2.13 4.86 3.43
CA HIS A 251 2.49 5.74 4.54
C HIS A 251 1.23 6.11 5.34
N PRO A 252 1.12 5.75 6.64
CA PRO A 252 -0.15 5.86 7.36
C PRO A 252 -0.72 7.27 7.43
N ALA A 253 0.12 8.31 7.51
CA ALA A 253 -0.34 9.68 7.69
C ALA A 253 -0.56 10.47 6.37
N THR A 254 -0.19 9.93 5.20
CA THR A 254 -0.24 10.69 3.93
C THR A 254 -0.72 9.89 2.71
N GLY A 255 -0.94 8.57 2.82
CA GLY A 255 -1.26 7.72 1.66
C GLY A 255 -0.07 7.46 0.70
N TYR A 256 1.08 8.12 0.93
CA TYR A 256 2.24 8.05 0.05
C TYR A 256 2.80 6.62 -0.03
N SER A 257 2.92 6.08 -1.24
CA SER A 257 3.15 4.64 -1.42
C SER A 257 3.88 4.24 -2.71
N VAL A 258 3.71 4.99 -3.81
CA VAL A 258 4.27 4.61 -5.11
C VAL A 258 5.80 4.65 -5.11
N VAL A 259 6.43 5.77 -4.72
CA VAL A 259 7.90 5.88 -4.60
C VAL A 259 8.47 4.77 -3.74
N ARG A 260 7.91 4.57 -2.54
CA ARG A 260 8.36 3.53 -1.61
C ARG A 260 8.26 2.11 -2.18
N SER A 261 7.22 1.84 -2.96
CA SER A 261 7.06 0.53 -3.60
C SER A 261 8.07 0.32 -4.73
N LEU A 262 8.33 1.37 -5.52
CA LEU A 262 9.30 1.32 -6.61
C LEU A 262 10.75 1.25 -6.09
N SER A 263 11.08 1.93 -4.99
CA SER A 263 12.43 1.95 -4.39
C SER A 263 12.79 0.69 -3.62
N GLU A 264 11.83 0.03 -2.95
CA GLU A 264 12.08 -1.23 -2.21
C GLU A 264 12.06 -2.47 -3.13
N ALA A 265 11.50 -2.38 -4.35
CA ALA A 265 11.36 -3.52 -5.27
C ALA A 265 12.69 -4.22 -5.63
N PRO A 266 13.80 -3.51 -5.98
CA PRO A 266 15.07 -4.17 -6.32
C PRO A 266 15.66 -4.97 -5.15
N LYS A 267 15.57 -4.42 -3.93
CA LYS A 267 16.05 -5.06 -2.70
C LYS A 267 15.19 -6.27 -2.34
N TYR A 268 13.87 -6.17 -2.46
CA TYR A 268 12.96 -7.26 -2.15
C TYR A 268 13.08 -8.42 -3.16
N ALA A 269 13.16 -8.11 -4.46
CA ALA A 269 13.46 -9.06 -5.52
C ALA A 269 14.81 -9.77 -5.30
N SER A 270 15.85 -9.03 -4.91
CA SER A 270 17.18 -9.58 -4.59
C SER A 270 17.14 -10.57 -3.43
N ALA A 271 16.37 -10.27 -2.37
CA ALA A 271 16.18 -11.19 -1.27
C ALA A 271 15.46 -12.47 -1.71
N ILE A 272 14.35 -12.36 -2.47
CA ILE A 272 13.60 -13.50 -3.00
C ILE A 272 14.52 -14.38 -3.88
N ALA A 273 15.26 -13.79 -4.82
CA ALA A 273 16.16 -14.53 -5.70
C ALA A 273 17.27 -15.27 -4.93
N ASN A 274 17.87 -14.63 -3.91
CA ASN A 274 18.89 -15.27 -3.08
C ASN A 274 18.32 -16.41 -2.22
N ILE A 275 17.11 -16.24 -1.70
CA ILE A 275 16.40 -17.29 -0.95
C ILE A 275 16.12 -18.51 -1.85
N MET A 276 15.62 -18.30 -3.08
CA MET A 276 15.36 -19.40 -4.02
C MET A 276 16.65 -20.15 -4.43
N ARG A 277 17.74 -19.43 -4.70
CA ARG A 277 19.05 -20.03 -5.01
C ARG A 277 19.60 -20.86 -3.84
N GLN A 278 19.38 -20.44 -2.60
CA GLN A 278 19.85 -21.19 -1.42
C GLN A 278 19.10 -22.52 -1.26
N ASP A 279 17.78 -22.53 -1.41
CA ASP A 279 16.94 -23.74 -1.30
C ASP A 279 17.37 -24.83 -2.30
N GLN A 280 17.73 -24.44 -3.53
CA GLN A 280 18.22 -25.35 -4.57
C GLN A 280 19.58 -26.01 -4.24
N THR A 281 20.40 -25.43 -3.35
CA THR A 281 21.77 -25.93 -3.12
C THR A 281 21.92 -26.98 -2.02
N LYS A 282 20.98 -27.09 -1.06
CA LYS A 282 20.99 -28.15 -0.03
C LYS A 282 19.59 -28.45 0.52
N PRO A 283 19.02 -29.65 0.29
CA PRO A 283 17.93 -30.17 1.12
C PRO A 283 18.49 -30.62 2.48
N MET A 284 18.73 -29.68 3.39
CA MET A 284 19.25 -29.99 4.73
C MET A 284 18.16 -30.64 5.60
N LEU A 285 18.08 -31.98 5.54
CA LEU A 285 17.47 -32.82 6.57
C LEU A 285 18.24 -32.69 7.89
N ILE A 286 17.87 -31.71 8.73
CA ILE A 286 18.36 -31.58 10.10
C ILE A 286 17.22 -31.93 11.08
N ASN A 287 17.25 -33.16 11.60
CA ASN A 287 16.63 -33.60 12.85
C ASN A 287 15.23 -33.04 13.19
N GLY A 288 14.29 -33.06 12.25
CA GLY A 288 12.86 -32.81 12.51
C GLY A 288 12.50 -31.41 13.03
N LYS A 289 13.46 -30.47 13.12
CA LYS A 289 13.18 -29.06 13.42
C LYS A 289 12.89 -28.36 12.10
N ILE A 290 11.64 -27.91 11.98
CA ILE A 290 11.05 -27.29 10.78
C ILE A 290 11.99 -26.22 10.20
N SER A 291 12.15 -26.26 8.88
CA SER A 291 12.88 -25.29 8.06
C SER A 291 12.72 -23.85 8.57
N LYS A 292 13.84 -23.10 8.66
CA LYS A 292 13.81 -21.64 8.87
C LYS A 292 12.80 -21.05 7.90
N ASN A 293 11.74 -20.43 8.42
CA ASN A 293 10.59 -20.06 7.62
C ASN A 293 11.01 -19.15 6.45
N ILE A 294 10.95 -19.71 5.24
CA ILE A 294 11.53 -19.12 4.02
C ILE A 294 10.87 -17.77 3.72
N SER A 295 9.55 -17.69 3.89
CA SER A 295 8.80 -16.44 3.75
C SER A 295 9.20 -15.40 4.82
N MET A 296 9.54 -15.81 6.03
CA MET A 296 9.96 -14.90 7.11
C MET A 296 11.27 -14.17 6.78
N GLN A 297 12.17 -14.78 5.99
CA GLN A 297 13.39 -14.10 5.52
C GLN A 297 13.06 -12.97 4.54
N ALA A 298 12.15 -13.21 3.60
CA ALA A 298 11.62 -12.16 2.73
C ALA A 298 10.87 -11.09 3.55
N TRP A 299 9.96 -11.49 4.44
CA TRP A 299 9.22 -10.56 5.30
C TRP A 299 10.12 -9.66 6.15
N ASN A 300 11.21 -10.19 6.71
CA ASN A 300 12.18 -9.40 7.47
C ASN A 300 13.01 -8.44 6.60
N THR A 301 13.10 -8.68 5.29
CA THR A 301 13.70 -7.74 4.33
C THR A 301 12.83 -6.50 4.13
N LEU A 302 11.51 -6.69 4.07
CA LEU A 302 10.52 -5.62 3.84
C LEU A 302 10.09 -4.90 5.13
N TRP A 303 10.00 -5.65 6.23
CA TRP A 303 9.64 -5.17 7.57
C TRP A 303 10.72 -5.48 8.61
N PRO A 304 11.97 -4.97 8.45
CA PRO A 304 12.97 -5.01 9.50
C PRO A 304 12.52 -4.18 10.71
N PRO A 305 13.16 -4.34 11.90
CA PRO A 305 12.82 -3.59 13.11
C PRO A 305 12.71 -2.07 12.89
N GLU A 306 13.60 -1.51 12.06
CA GLU A 306 13.60 -0.10 11.70
C GLU A 306 12.31 0.37 11.02
N ARG A 307 11.85 -0.36 9.98
CA ARG A 307 10.58 -0.06 9.31
C ARG A 307 9.38 -0.27 10.22
N LYS A 308 9.45 -1.22 11.16
CA LYS A 308 8.41 -1.46 12.18
C LYS A 308 8.32 -0.27 13.16
N ARG A 309 9.45 0.24 13.66
CA ARG A 309 9.52 1.46 14.50
C ARG A 309 8.97 2.70 13.80
N GLN A 310 9.44 2.98 12.58
CA GLN A 310 8.91 4.08 11.76
C GLN A 310 7.39 3.97 11.59
N ARG A 311 6.88 2.80 11.19
CA ARG A 311 5.44 2.59 10.99
C ARG A 311 4.63 2.73 12.28
N ALA A 312 5.14 2.26 13.42
CA ALA A 312 4.47 2.42 14.71
C ALA A 312 4.37 3.90 15.12
N PHE A 313 5.40 4.70 14.83
CA PHE A 313 5.38 6.15 15.02
C PHE A 313 4.34 6.84 14.15
N PHE A 314 4.28 6.51 12.85
CA PHE A 314 3.29 7.10 11.95
C PHE A 314 1.85 6.69 12.29
N LEU A 315 1.61 5.47 12.83
CA LEU A 315 0.32 5.10 13.38
C LEU A 315 -0.06 5.93 14.61
N PHE A 316 0.88 6.14 15.53
CA PHE A 316 0.64 6.98 16.71
C PHE A 316 0.27 8.41 16.32
N GLY A 317 1.00 9.00 15.37
CA GLY A 317 0.70 10.33 14.83
C GLY A 317 -0.64 10.41 14.08
N LEU A 318 -0.98 9.40 13.28
CA LEU A 318 -2.30 9.30 12.62
C LEU A 318 -3.44 9.25 13.64
N ALA A 319 -3.33 8.35 14.63
CA ALA A 319 -4.35 8.20 15.68
C ALA A 319 -4.50 9.45 16.57
N LEU A 320 -3.44 10.26 16.71
CA LEU A 320 -3.48 11.55 17.38
C LEU A 320 -4.24 12.59 16.55
N ILE A 321 -3.86 12.77 15.28
CA ILE A 321 -4.43 13.81 14.41
C ILE A 321 -5.93 13.60 14.21
N LEU A 322 -6.38 12.34 14.12
CA LEU A 322 -7.80 11.98 14.02
C LEU A 322 -8.65 12.32 15.26
N GLN A 323 -8.04 12.71 16.38
CA GLN A 323 -8.74 13.18 17.59
C GLN A 323 -8.87 14.71 17.66
N PHE A 324 -8.21 15.44 16.78
CA PHE A 324 -8.23 16.91 16.79
C PHE A 324 -9.41 17.46 15.98
N ASP A 325 -9.97 18.56 16.49
CA ASP A 325 -10.85 19.44 15.75
C ASP A 325 -10.05 20.37 14.82
N ILE A 326 -10.73 21.29 14.14
CA ILE A 326 -10.11 22.21 13.17
C ILE A 326 -9.01 23.06 13.83
N GLU A 327 -9.24 23.57 15.05
CA GLU A 327 -8.27 24.38 15.79
C GLU A 327 -7.06 23.56 16.26
N GLY A 328 -7.28 22.32 16.72
CA GLY A 328 -6.23 21.38 17.08
C GLY A 328 -5.37 20.97 15.88
N ILE A 329 -5.98 20.71 14.72
CA ILE A 329 -5.30 20.38 13.46
C ILE A 329 -4.44 21.56 13.00
N ARG A 330 -4.99 22.78 12.98
CA ARG A 330 -4.22 24.00 12.67
C ARG A 330 -3.04 24.17 13.61
N THR A 331 -3.27 24.08 14.92
CA THR A 331 -2.23 24.19 15.95
C THR A 331 -1.13 23.15 15.77
N PHE A 332 -1.49 21.91 15.45
CA PHE A 332 -0.54 20.85 15.14
C PHE A 332 0.31 21.17 13.92
N PHE A 333 -0.30 21.57 12.79
CA PHE A 333 0.46 21.84 11.56
C PHE A 333 1.28 23.14 11.62
N HIS A 334 0.81 24.20 12.28
CA HIS A 334 1.65 25.37 12.59
C HIS A 334 2.87 24.98 13.43
N THR A 335 2.72 24.05 14.38
CA THR A 335 3.83 23.52 15.17
C THR A 335 4.78 22.68 14.29
N PHE A 336 4.23 21.81 13.44
CA PHE A 336 4.96 20.94 12.52
C PHE A 336 5.87 21.71 11.55
N PHE A 337 5.36 22.73 10.87
CA PHE A 337 6.13 23.50 9.89
C PHE A 337 7.12 24.50 10.52
N ARG A 338 7.05 24.75 11.84
CA ARG A 338 8.06 25.49 12.61
C ARG A 338 9.32 24.67 12.91
N LEU A 339 9.31 23.36 12.68
CA LEU A 339 10.52 22.54 12.77
C LEU A 339 11.53 22.88 11.65
N PRO A 340 12.82 22.54 11.82
CA PRO A 340 13.81 22.62 10.75
C PRO A 340 13.37 21.89 9.47
N ARG A 341 13.59 22.50 8.30
CA ARG A 341 13.11 22.02 6.99
C ARG A 341 13.34 20.54 6.73
N TRP A 342 14.53 20.04 7.05
CA TRP A 342 14.92 18.65 6.84
C TRP A 342 14.04 17.65 7.61
N MET A 343 13.51 18.05 8.78
CA MET A 343 12.64 17.19 9.60
C MET A 343 11.30 16.96 8.92
N TRP A 344 10.58 18.01 8.53
CA TRP A 344 9.27 17.85 7.91
C TRP A 344 9.35 17.41 6.44
N TRP A 345 10.39 17.79 5.68
CA TRP A 345 10.67 17.15 4.37
C TRP A 345 10.87 15.64 4.54
N GLY A 346 11.71 15.22 5.48
CA GLY A 346 11.96 13.80 5.71
C GLY A 346 10.73 13.05 6.23
N PHE A 347 9.88 13.69 7.02
CA PHE A 347 8.61 13.12 7.47
C PHE A 347 7.67 12.90 6.27
N LEU A 348 7.46 13.92 5.45
CA LEU A 348 6.58 13.85 4.27
C LEU A 348 7.10 12.92 3.17
N GLY A 349 8.43 12.76 3.05
CA GLY A 349 9.09 11.80 2.14
C GLY A 349 9.30 10.39 2.75
N SER A 350 8.93 10.16 4.01
CA SER A 350 9.22 8.90 4.74
C SER A 350 10.71 8.50 4.81
N THR A 351 11.62 9.48 4.81
CA THR A 351 13.09 9.27 4.80
C THR A 351 13.74 9.34 6.18
N LEU A 352 13.09 9.94 7.20
CA LEU A 352 13.59 9.99 8.58
C LEU A 352 13.79 8.58 9.18
N SER A 353 14.92 8.33 9.83
CA SER A 353 15.09 7.13 10.66
C SER A 353 14.19 7.16 11.90
N SER A 354 14.03 6.02 12.56
CA SER A 354 13.32 5.93 13.85
C SER A 354 13.98 6.79 14.94
N ALA A 355 15.31 6.96 14.91
CA ALA A 355 16.00 7.90 15.79
C ALA A 355 15.65 9.36 15.46
N ASP A 356 15.61 9.72 14.17
CA ASP A 356 15.18 11.06 13.74
C ASP A 356 13.71 11.33 14.06
N LEU A 357 12.84 10.32 14.04
CA LEU A 357 11.43 10.44 14.45
C LEU A 357 11.28 10.66 15.96
N VAL A 358 12.13 10.04 16.80
CA VAL A 358 12.19 10.36 18.24
C VAL A 358 12.67 11.80 18.45
N LEU A 359 13.69 12.24 17.71
CA LEU A 359 14.17 13.61 17.76
C LEU A 359 13.09 14.61 17.30
N PHE A 360 12.41 14.31 16.20
CA PHE A 360 11.25 15.04 15.69
C PHE A 360 10.16 15.20 16.76
N ALA A 361 9.77 14.10 17.43
CA ALA A 361 8.77 14.15 18.49
C ALA A 361 9.21 15.02 19.68
N PHE A 362 10.49 14.94 20.06
CA PHE A 362 11.05 15.77 21.11
C PHE A 362 10.99 17.26 20.74
N TYR A 363 11.44 17.65 19.54
CA TYR A 363 11.37 19.03 19.09
C TYR A 363 9.92 19.52 18.98
N MET A 364 9.00 18.73 18.40
CA MET A 364 7.56 19.02 18.39
C MET A 364 7.05 19.34 19.79
N PHE A 365 7.33 18.48 20.76
CA PHE A 365 6.87 18.65 22.14
C PHE A 365 7.48 19.90 22.81
N VAL A 366 8.75 20.22 22.55
CA VAL A 366 9.42 21.40 23.10
C VAL A 366 8.82 22.71 22.57
N ILE A 367 8.44 22.78 21.29
CA ILE A 367 7.90 24.01 20.67
C ILE A 367 6.37 24.10 20.66
N ALA A 368 5.66 22.99 20.88
CA ALA A 368 4.19 22.94 20.94
C ALA A 368 3.58 23.86 22.01
N PRO A 369 2.39 24.42 21.79
CA PRO A 369 1.59 25.05 22.85
C PRO A 369 1.24 24.07 23.99
N LYS A 370 0.84 24.60 25.15
CA LYS A 370 0.54 23.80 26.35
C LYS A 370 -0.52 22.74 26.09
N ASP A 371 -1.60 23.10 25.40
CA ASP A 371 -2.74 22.22 25.17
C ASP A 371 -2.36 21.05 24.25
N LEU A 372 -1.61 21.33 23.17
CA LEU A 372 -1.04 20.29 22.30
C LEU A 372 -0.09 19.36 23.06
N ARG A 373 0.73 19.85 23.99
CA ARG A 373 1.57 19.00 24.87
C ARG A 373 0.73 18.10 25.77
N MET A 374 -0.36 18.62 26.35
CA MET A 374 -1.27 17.85 27.19
C MET A 374 -1.98 16.76 26.38
N CYS A 375 -2.42 17.06 25.15
CA CYS A 375 -2.98 16.08 24.23
C CYS A 375 -1.94 14.99 23.87
N LEU A 376 -0.70 15.36 23.54
CA LEU A 376 0.39 14.42 23.26
C LEU A 376 0.67 13.47 24.44
N ILE A 377 0.77 13.99 25.66
CA ILE A 377 0.96 13.17 26.87
C ILE A 377 -0.23 12.25 27.10
N ARG A 378 -1.46 12.77 26.99
CA ARG A 378 -2.69 11.99 27.19
C ARG A 378 -2.74 10.82 26.22
N HIS A 379 -2.58 11.10 24.92
CA HIS A 379 -2.59 10.11 23.85
C HIS A 379 -1.52 9.03 24.05
N LEU A 380 -0.29 9.43 24.42
CA LEU A 380 0.81 8.49 24.72
C LEU A 380 0.48 7.51 25.86
N LEU A 381 -0.31 7.94 26.84
CA LEU A 381 -0.67 7.15 28.02
C LEU A 381 -1.98 6.35 27.87
N SER A 382 -2.98 6.89 27.17
CA SER A 382 -4.32 6.30 27.08
C SER A 382 -4.59 5.51 25.79
N ASP A 383 -3.93 5.85 24.68
CA ASP A 383 -4.21 5.21 23.40
C ASP A 383 -3.36 3.94 23.18
N PRO A 384 -3.93 2.85 22.66
CA PRO A 384 -3.19 1.61 22.39
C PRO A 384 -1.97 1.80 21.47
N THR A 385 -2.00 2.76 20.54
CA THR A 385 -0.87 3.08 19.65
C THR A 385 0.32 3.64 20.43
N GLY A 386 0.12 4.37 21.53
CA GLY A 386 1.20 4.85 22.40
C GLY A 386 1.98 3.69 23.02
N SER A 387 1.26 2.74 23.64
CA SER A 387 1.88 1.52 24.21
C SER A 387 2.55 0.64 23.13
N THR A 388 1.96 0.57 21.94
CA THR A 388 2.48 -0.19 20.79
C THR A 388 3.76 0.44 20.25
N MET A 389 3.79 1.77 20.12
CA MET A 389 4.97 2.53 19.71
C MET A 389 6.11 2.31 20.70
N ILE A 390 5.89 2.56 22.01
CA ILE A 390 6.92 2.37 23.05
C ILE A 390 7.49 0.94 23.00
N ARG A 391 6.62 -0.08 22.96
CA ARG A 391 7.06 -1.49 22.88
C ARG A 391 7.89 -1.76 21.62
N THR A 392 7.48 -1.23 20.47
CA THR A 392 8.19 -1.43 19.19
C THR A 392 9.55 -0.74 19.17
N TYR A 393 9.68 0.42 19.83
CA TYR A 393 10.96 1.12 19.98
C TYR A 393 11.93 0.45 20.97
N LEU A 394 11.40 -0.17 22.03
CA LEU A 394 12.19 -0.92 23.03
C LEU A 394 12.53 -2.36 22.60
N THR A 395 11.95 -2.86 21.51
CA THR A 395 12.29 -4.19 20.97
C THR A 395 13.54 -4.06 20.09
N ILE A 396 14.63 -4.70 20.56
CA ILE A 396 15.94 -4.76 19.88
C ILE A 396 15.90 -5.83 18.77
#